data_AF-A0A9P0KM63-F1
#
_entry.id   AF-A0A9P0KM63-F1
#
_cell.length_a   1.000
_cell.length_b   1.000
_cell.length_c   1.000
_cell.angle_alpha   90.00
_cell.angle_beta   90.00
_cell.angle_gamma   90.00
#
_symmetry.space_group_name_H-M   'P 1'
#
loop_
_entity.id
_entity.type
_entity.pdbx_description
1 polymer ?
#
loop_
_entity_poly.entity_id
_entity_poly.type
_entity_poly.pdbx_seq_one_letter_code
_entity_poly.pdbx_strand_id
1 'polypeptide(L)'
;MQFANIRFKNINGNLSPSYSLNVTDTVPDITKMVMILGICPNLQSRDYCEAGRNMTVKNFGRLFTDKSSVWYNILQFKPPVTFPLKPGLYEALNDPTKSVYPVVQRTSWLLKILMYYEDEVLLCNICEGEMFE
;
A
#
# COMPACT_ATOMS: atom_id res chain seq x y z
N MET A 1 6.50 12.26 7.40
CA MET A 1 6.98 10.86 7.28
C MET A 1 6.32 10.24 6.04
N GLN A 2 7.06 10.02 4.95
CA GLN A 2 6.49 9.54 3.68
C GLN A 2 6.78 8.05 3.53
N PHE A 3 5.76 7.21 3.71
CA PHE A 3 6.00 5.76 3.81
C PHE A 3 6.13 5.04 2.48
N ALA A 4 5.66 5.60 1.36
CA ALA A 4 5.78 4.90 0.08
C ALA A 4 5.74 5.87 -1.10
N ASN A 5 6.68 5.69 -2.04
CA ASN A 5 6.55 6.16 -3.41
C ASN A 5 6.06 4.98 -4.26
N ILE A 6 4.80 5.05 -4.68
CA ILE A 6 4.20 4.07 -5.59
C ILE A 6 4.37 4.62 -7.00
N ARG A 7 5.06 3.89 -7.87
CA ARG A 7 5.22 4.23 -9.29
C ARG A 7 4.81 3.05 -10.15
N PHE A 8 3.89 3.23 -11.07
CA PHE A 8 3.55 2.22 -12.06
C PHE A 8 4.54 2.28 -13.22
N LYS A 9 5.12 1.14 -13.61
CA LYS A 9 5.97 1.01 -14.79
C LYS A 9 5.25 0.15 -15.81
N ASN A 10 5.16 0.62 -17.05
CA ASN A 10 4.71 -0.21 -18.17
C ASN A 10 5.88 -1.07 -18.64
N ILE A 11 5.75 -2.39 -18.55
CA ILE A 11 6.74 -3.36 -19.03
C ILE A 11 6.02 -4.30 -20.00
N ASN A 12 6.35 -4.21 -21.29
CA ASN A 12 5.77 -5.04 -22.35
C ASN A 12 4.22 -5.00 -22.41
N GLY A 13 3.60 -3.85 -22.16
CA GLY A 13 2.14 -3.70 -22.17
C GLY A 13 1.46 -4.08 -20.84
N ASN A 14 2.22 -4.53 -19.84
CA ASN A 14 1.69 -4.80 -18.51
C ASN A 14 2.02 -3.65 -17.55
N LEU A 15 1.01 -3.17 -16.82
CA LEU A 15 1.16 -2.22 -15.72
C LEU A 15 1.71 -2.95 -14.49
N SER A 16 3.00 -2.79 -14.22
CA SER A 16 3.66 -3.35 -13.06
C SER A 16 3.90 -2.27 -12.00
N PRO A 17 3.33 -2.39 -10.80
CA PRO A 17 3.59 -1.44 -9.74
C PRO A 17 5.00 -1.66 -9.17
N SER A 18 5.77 -0.59 -9.07
CA SER A 18 7.04 -0.53 -8.35
C SER A 18 6.87 0.31 -7.09
N TYR A 19 7.36 -0.20 -5.96
CA TYR A 19 7.19 0.42 -4.66
C TYR A 19 8.56 0.67 -4.03
N SER A 20 8.76 1.85 -3.47
CA SER A 20 9.88 2.10 -2.55
C SER A 20 9.40 2.81 -1.30
N LEU A 21 9.94 2.42 -0.16
CA LEU A 21 9.67 3.06 1.14
C LEU A 21 10.93 3.82 1.54
N ASN A 22 10.81 5.12 1.77
CA ASN A 22 11.91 5.91 2.31
C ASN A 22 11.61 6.25 3.77
N VAL A 23 12.19 5.47 4.66
CA VAL A 23 11.94 5.58 6.10
C VAL A 23 12.94 6.57 6.67
N THR A 24 12.44 7.70 7.20
CA THR A 24 13.29 8.76 7.77
C THR A 24 13.62 8.51 9.24
N ASP A 25 12.68 7.93 9.99
CA ASP A 25 12.79 7.69 11.42
C ASP A 25 12.34 6.26 11.75
N THR A 26 12.81 5.73 12.89
CA THR A 26 12.45 4.39 13.32
C THR A 26 10.94 4.28 13.53
N VAL A 27 10.32 3.28 12.91
CA VAL A 27 8.89 2.99 13.05
C VAL A 27 8.71 1.81 13.99
N PRO A 28 7.95 1.95 15.09
CA PRO A 28 7.66 0.82 15.98
C PRO A 28 6.79 -0.23 15.28
N ASP A 29 6.61 -1.39 15.92
CA ASP A 29 5.80 -2.47 15.36
C ASP A 29 4.33 -2.09 15.21
N ILE A 30 3.85 -2.02 13.96
CA ILE A 30 2.48 -1.59 13.66
C ILE A 30 1.51 -2.70 14.09
N THR A 31 0.71 -2.42 15.10
CA THR A 31 -0.24 -3.39 15.68
C THR A 31 -1.42 -3.63 14.74
N LYS A 32 -1.84 -2.58 14.02
CA LYS A 32 -3.04 -2.60 13.17
C LYS A 32 -2.89 -1.62 12.01
N MET A 33 -3.33 -2.04 10.83
CA MET A 33 -3.53 -1.17 9.67
C MET A 33 -4.99 -1.22 9.26
N VAL A 34 -5.59 -0.06 9.02
CA VAL A 34 -6.95 0.09 8.48
C VAL A 34 -6.85 0.77 7.13
N MET A 35 -7.37 0.12 6.11
CA MET A 35 -7.48 0.65 4.75
C MET A 35 -8.94 0.95 4.48
N ILE A 36 -9.23 2.19 4.10
CA ILE A 36 -10.56 2.69 3.78
C ILE A 36 -10.55 3.08 2.31
N LEU A 37 -11.27 2.32 1.49
CA LEU A 37 -11.41 2.58 0.07
C LEU A 37 -12.64 3.44 -0.17
N GLY A 38 -12.49 4.53 -0.90
CA GLY A 38 -13.56 5.32 -1.48
C GLY A 38 -13.52 5.21 -3.00
N ILE A 39 -14.69 5.09 -3.64
CA ILE A 39 -14.84 5.05 -5.08
C ILE A 39 -15.49 6.36 -5.50
N CYS A 40 -14.87 7.06 -6.45
CA CYS A 40 -15.26 8.41 -6.85
C CYS A 40 -15.63 8.41 -8.34
N PRO A 41 -16.63 9.21 -8.76
CA PRO A 41 -16.91 9.40 -10.19
C PRO A 41 -15.73 10.00 -10.96
N ASN A 42 -14.97 10.89 -10.31
CA ASN A 42 -13.71 11.47 -10.79
C ASN A 42 -12.89 12.01 -9.60
N LEU A 43 -11.59 12.29 -9.77
CA LEU A 43 -10.72 12.82 -8.70
C LEU A 43 -11.06 14.24 -8.22
N GLN A 44 -11.83 15.01 -9.00
CA GLN A 44 -12.26 16.36 -8.63
C GLN A 44 -13.44 16.34 -7.65
N SER A 45 -14.18 15.23 -7.60
CA SER A 45 -15.40 15.05 -6.79
C SER A 45 -15.13 14.27 -5.51
N ARG A 46 -14.05 14.61 -4.80
CA ARG A 46 -13.58 13.85 -3.60
C ARG A 46 -14.61 13.83 -2.46
N ASP A 47 -15.41 14.88 -2.37
CA ASP A 47 -16.46 15.01 -1.34
C ASP A 47 -17.66 14.09 -1.61
N TYR A 48 -17.74 13.50 -2.80
CA TYR A 48 -18.85 12.65 -3.26
C TYR A 48 -18.43 11.19 -3.49
N CYS A 49 -17.28 10.77 -2.95
CA CYS A 49 -16.86 9.38 -3.07
C CYS A 49 -17.77 8.47 -2.25
N GLU A 50 -18.24 7.39 -2.87
CA GLU A 50 -18.97 6.34 -2.19
C GLU A 50 -18.00 5.49 -1.35
N ALA A 51 -18.46 5.07 -0.17
CA ALA A 51 -17.68 4.18 0.67
C ALA A 51 -17.56 2.80 0.02
N GLY A 52 -16.33 2.39 -0.26
CA GLY A 52 -15.98 1.06 -0.72
C GLY A 52 -15.79 0.07 0.44
N ARG A 53 -15.07 -1.03 0.16
CA ARG A 53 -14.74 -2.03 1.17
C ARG A 53 -13.57 -1.57 2.05
N ASN A 54 -13.79 -1.58 3.36
CA ASN A 54 -12.73 -1.37 4.33
C ASN A 54 -12.03 -2.69 4.65
N MET A 55 -10.72 -2.64 4.85
CA MET A 55 -9.91 -3.79 5.23
C MET A 55 -9.14 -3.45 6.49
N THR A 56 -9.16 -4.34 7.48
CA THR A 56 -8.34 -4.23 8.68
C THR A 56 -7.35 -5.38 8.73
N VAL A 57 -6.06 -5.04 8.78
CA VAL A 57 -4.98 -5.99 9.01
C VAL A 57 -4.51 -5.83 10.43
N LYS A 58 -4.57 -6.91 11.22
CA LYS A 58 -3.94 -6.98 12.54
C LYS A 58 -2.57 -7.63 12.41
N ASN A 59 -1.64 -7.28 13.28
CA ASN A 59 -0.26 -7.78 13.27
C ASN A 59 0.44 -7.50 11.93
N PHE A 60 0.47 -6.23 11.53
CA PHE A 60 0.95 -5.81 10.20
C PHE A 60 2.36 -6.33 9.89
N GLY A 61 3.26 -6.36 10.87
CA GLY A 61 4.61 -6.92 10.73
C GLY A 61 4.65 -8.38 10.26
N ARG A 62 3.60 -9.17 10.54
CA ARG A 62 3.51 -10.56 10.07
C ARG A 62 3.31 -10.67 8.56
N LEU A 63 2.77 -9.65 7.89
CA LEU A 63 2.60 -9.67 6.44
C LEU A 63 3.92 -9.84 5.68
N PHE A 64 5.02 -9.31 6.23
CA PHE A 64 6.35 -9.32 5.60
C PHE A 64 7.21 -10.50 6.05
N THR A 65 6.84 -11.16 7.15
CA THR A 65 7.66 -12.19 7.80
C THR A 65 7.06 -13.60 7.73
N ASP A 66 5.74 -13.72 7.62
CA ASP A 66 5.03 -15.00 7.55
C ASP A 66 4.93 -15.50 6.11
N LYS A 67 5.71 -16.54 5.78
CA LYS A 67 5.73 -17.17 4.45
C LYS A 67 4.40 -17.79 4.01
N SER A 68 3.47 -18.05 4.94
CA SER A 68 2.13 -18.55 4.62
C SER A 68 1.16 -17.46 4.19
N SER A 69 1.49 -16.19 4.43
CA SER A 69 0.69 -15.05 4.01
C SER A 69 0.69 -14.91 2.48
N VAL A 70 -0.48 -14.73 1.89
CA VAL A 70 -0.62 -14.39 0.46
C VAL A 70 0.12 -13.10 0.10
N TRP A 71 0.33 -12.21 1.08
CA TRP A 71 1.03 -10.94 0.92
C TRP A 71 2.55 -11.09 0.95
N TYR A 72 3.10 -12.17 1.52
CA TYR A 72 4.55 -12.36 1.66
C TYR A 72 5.29 -12.33 0.32
N ASN A 73 4.67 -12.89 -0.73
CA ASN A 73 5.24 -12.91 -2.07
C ASN A 73 4.99 -11.60 -2.86
N ILE A 74 4.04 -10.78 -2.41
CA ILE A 74 3.64 -9.52 -3.05
C ILE A 74 4.41 -8.33 -2.44
N LEU A 75 4.80 -8.44 -1.18
CA LEU A 75 5.40 -7.37 -0.38
C LEU A 75 6.83 -7.75 0.04
N GLN A 76 7.67 -8.11 -0.93
CA GLN A 76 9.09 -8.38 -0.69
C GLN A 76 9.92 -7.12 -0.88
N PHE A 77 10.84 -6.84 0.04
CA PHE A 77 11.68 -5.63 0.01
C PHE A 77 13.15 -5.97 0.23
N LYS A 78 14.02 -5.08 -0.25
CA LYS A 78 15.45 -5.05 0.05
C LYS A 78 15.83 -3.67 0.63
N PRO A 79 16.40 -3.60 1.84
CA PRO A 79 16.51 -4.69 2.81
C PRO A 79 15.12 -5.22 3.24
N PRO A 80 15.01 -6.42 3.81
CA PRO A 80 13.72 -6.94 4.26
C PRO A 80 13.08 -6.04 5.31
N VAL A 81 11.76 -5.88 5.23
CA VAL A 81 10.97 -5.14 6.22
C VAL A 81 10.85 -5.99 7.48
N THR A 82 11.48 -5.55 8.55
CA THR A 82 11.36 -6.12 9.90
C THR A 82 11.07 -4.98 10.88
N PHE A 83 10.28 -5.28 11.90
CA PHE A 83 9.92 -4.31 12.93
C PHE A 83 10.80 -4.49 14.19
N PRO A 84 11.20 -3.40 14.88
CA PRO A 84 10.98 -2.00 14.50
C PRO A 84 11.72 -1.63 13.21
N LEU A 85 11.04 -0.91 12.32
CA LEU A 85 11.54 -0.55 11.00
C LEU A 85 12.57 0.57 11.14
N LYS A 86 13.78 0.35 10.64
CA LYS A 86 14.87 1.32 10.76
C LYS A 86 14.81 2.36 9.65
N PRO A 87 15.43 3.54 9.84
CA PRO A 87 15.63 4.49 8.77
C PRO A 87 16.40 3.86 7.61
N GLY A 88 15.98 4.17 6.38
CA GLY A 88 16.60 3.64 5.18
C GLY A 88 15.66 3.59 3.97
N LEU A 89 16.24 3.26 2.83
CA LEU A 89 15.52 3.00 1.59
C LEU A 89 15.22 1.50 1.49
N TYR A 90 13.94 1.17 1.35
CA TYR A 90 13.44 -0.17 1.12
C TYR A 90 12.88 -0.25 -0.29
N GLU A 91 13.50 -1.06 -1.14
CA GLU A 91 13.09 -1.23 -2.53
C GLU A 91 12.30 -2.53 -2.67
N ALA A 92 11.10 -2.47 -3.25
CA ALA A 92 10.34 -3.69 -3.49
C ALA A 92 11.05 -4.57 -4.52
N LEU A 93 11.10 -5.86 -4.25
CA LEU A 93 11.74 -6.89 -5.07
C LEU A 93 10.82 -7.41 -6.18
N ASN A 94 9.63 -6.83 -6.35
CA ASN A 94 8.56 -7.45 -7.14
C ASN A 94 8.97 -7.82 -8.57
N ASP A 95 8.66 -9.07 -8.90
CA ASP A 95 8.62 -9.60 -10.25
C ASP A 95 7.38 -9.03 -10.98
N PRO A 96 7.55 -8.30 -12.09
CA PRO A 96 6.46 -7.65 -12.81
C PRO A 96 5.37 -8.59 -13.33
N THR A 97 5.60 -9.91 -13.33
CA THR A 97 4.70 -10.92 -13.91
C THR A 97 3.60 -11.44 -12.98
N LYS A 98 3.66 -11.16 -11.66
CA LYS A 98 2.73 -11.77 -10.68
C LYS A 98 1.62 -10.87 -10.16
N SER A 99 1.64 -9.58 -10.50
CA SER A 99 0.61 -8.61 -10.09
C SER A 99 -0.29 -8.25 -11.26
N VAL A 100 -1.10 -9.21 -11.71
CA VAL A 100 -2.15 -8.95 -12.69
C VAL A 100 -3.39 -8.51 -11.92
N TYR A 101 -3.62 -7.20 -11.84
CA TYR A 101 -4.92 -6.70 -11.41
C TYR A 101 -5.89 -6.88 -12.59
N PRO A 102 -7.08 -7.48 -12.38
CA PRO A 102 -8.10 -7.49 -13.43
C PRO A 102 -8.41 -6.06 -13.82
N VAL A 103 -8.65 -5.82 -15.12
CA VAL A 103 -9.12 -4.52 -15.64
C VAL A 103 -10.41 -4.17 -14.91
N VAL A 104 -10.33 -3.30 -13.92
CA VAL A 104 -11.48 -2.77 -13.20
C VAL A 104 -12.04 -1.62 -14.04
N GLN A 105 -13.37 -1.51 -14.10
CA GLN A 105 -14.07 -0.42 -14.78
C GLN A 105 -13.47 0.95 -14.43
N ARG A 106 -13.49 1.89 -15.41
CA ARG A 106 -13.04 3.28 -15.23
C ARG A 106 -13.61 3.86 -13.94
N THR A 107 -12.77 3.90 -12.90
CA THR A 107 -13.14 4.34 -11.57
C THR A 107 -11.97 5.11 -10.99
N SER A 108 -12.26 6.31 -10.51
CA SER A 108 -11.33 7.05 -9.66
C SER A 108 -11.49 6.52 -8.24
N TRP A 109 -10.41 6.43 -7.48
CA TRP A 109 -10.45 5.89 -6.13
C TRP A 109 -9.57 6.69 -5.19
N LEU A 110 -9.98 6.69 -3.92
CA LEU A 110 -9.22 7.20 -2.80
C LEU A 110 -8.99 6.05 -1.82
N LEU A 111 -7.75 5.79 -1.44
CA LEU A 111 -7.39 4.81 -0.44
C LEU A 111 -6.77 5.54 0.75
N LYS A 112 -7.50 5.62 1.84
CA LYS A 112 -6.97 6.11 3.12
C LYS A 112 -6.40 4.95 3.91
N ILE A 113 -5.12 5.06 4.28
CA ILE A 113 -4.39 4.05 5.05
C ILE A 113 -4.05 4.65 6.41
N LEU A 114 -4.57 4.03 7.46
CA LEU A 114 -4.30 4.36 8.85
C LEU A 114 -3.46 3.24 9.48
N MET A 115 -2.29 3.57 9.99
CA MET A 115 -1.43 2.63 10.73
C MET A 115 -1.42 3.01 12.21
N TYR A 116 -1.54 2.01 13.07
CA TYR A 116 -1.66 2.17 14.51
C TYR A 116 -0.50 1.54 15.27
N TYR A 117 -0.09 2.19 16.36
CA TYR A 117 0.80 1.67 17.39
C TYR A 117 0.12 1.92 18.74
N GLU A 118 -0.04 0.88 19.57
CA GLU A 118 -0.70 1.00 20.90
C GLU A 118 -2.06 1.74 20.86
N ASP A 119 -2.86 1.46 19.84
CA ASP A 119 -4.16 2.10 19.54
C ASP A 119 -4.14 3.60 19.18
N GLU A 120 -2.97 4.23 19.13
CA GLU A 120 -2.76 5.56 18.57
C GLU A 120 -2.50 5.50 17.06
N VAL A 121 -2.99 6.49 16.32
CA VAL A 121 -2.71 6.62 14.88
C VAL A 121 -1.28 7.13 14.70
N LEU A 122 -0.38 6.24 14.29
CA LEU A 122 1.00 6.59 14.01
C LEU A 122 1.14 7.26 12.64
N LEU A 123 0.33 6.81 11.67
CA LEU A 123 0.39 7.34 10.32
C LEU A 123 -0.99 7.34 9.65
N CYS A 124 -1.24 8.41 8.90
CA CYS A 124 -2.33 8.53 7.96
C CYS A 124 -1.78 8.91 6.58
N ASN A 125 -1.96 8.03 5.59
CA ASN A 125 -1.70 8.33 4.18
C ASN A 125 -3.01 8.29 3.39
N ILE A 126 -3.12 9.15 2.38
CA ILE A 126 -4.18 9.10 1.39
C ILE A 126 -3.49 8.87 0.05
N CYS A 127 -3.80 7.74 -0.58
CA CYS A 127 -3.40 7.44 -1.94
C CYS A 127 -4.60 7.68 -2.85
N GLU A 128 -4.34 8.20 -4.04
CA GLU A 128 -5.37 8.43 -5.05
C GLU A 128 -4.91 7.83 -6.38
N GLY A 129 -5.87 7.41 -7.18
CA GLY A 129 -5.58 6.87 -8.50
C GLY A 129 -6.80 6.88 -9.40
N GLU A 130 -6.50 6.83 -10.70
CA GLU A 130 -7.48 6.68 -11.77
C GLU A 130 -7.04 5.50 -12.63
N MET A 131 -7.96 4.58 -12.89
CA MET A 131 -7.73 3.51 -13.85
C MET A 131 -8.26 3.95 -15.22
N PHE A 132 -7.33 4.13 -16.15
CA PHE A 132 -7.61 4.43 -17.56
C PHE A 132 -7.41 3.17 -18.40
N GLU A 133 -8.19 3.06 -19.48
CA GLU A 133 -8.01 2.05 -20.54
C GLU A 133 -6.75 2.29 -21.36
#